data_AF-A0A834YWC4-F1
#
_entry.id   AF-A0A834YWC4-F1
#
_cell.length_a   1.000
_cell.length_b   1.000
_cell.length_c   1.000
_cell.angle_alpha   90.00
_cell.angle_beta   90.00
_cell.angle_gamma   90.00
#
_symmetry.space_group_name_H-M   'P 1'
#
loop_
_entity.id
_entity.type
_entity.pdbx_description
1 polymer ?
#
loop_
_entity_poly.entity_id
_entity_poly.type
_entity_poly.pdbx_seq_one_letter_code
_entity_poly.pdbx_strand_id
1 'polypeptide(L)'
;MAISLEVSLLIGNNTSSDTTISLEIEENKQAAADVLFQYSKFVMVCIGKGVRPCDLRLHLMKEISGMPTSLKTEPVQTAASPDTLSEPSSSSTTRVDKADSSQAQ
;
A
#
# COMPACT_ATOMS: atom_id res chain seq x y z
N MET A 1 27.64 15.52 51.69
CA MET A 1 27.74 16.28 50.42
C MET A 1 27.87 15.40 49.18
N ALA A 2 28.54 14.24 49.23
CA ALA A 2 28.63 13.31 48.08
C ALA A 2 27.27 12.76 47.58
N ILE A 3 26.36 12.44 48.50
CA ILE A 3 25.02 11.89 48.18
C ILE A 3 24.18 12.89 47.36
N SER A 4 24.35 14.19 47.60
CA SER A 4 23.62 15.24 46.88
C SER A 4 24.12 15.47 45.46
N LEU A 5 25.36 15.08 45.16
CA LEU A 5 25.93 15.16 43.81
C LEU A 5 25.52 13.94 42.97
N GLU A 6 25.44 12.74 43.56
CA GLU A 6 24.94 11.54 42.88
C GLU A 6 23.46 11.64 42.50
N VAL A 7 22.62 12.19 43.38
CA VAL A 7 21.18 12.36 43.09
C VAL A 7 20.97 13.35 41.94
N SER A 8 21.76 14.43 41.85
CA SER A 8 21.70 15.39 40.73
C SER A 8 22.19 14.77 39.40
N LEU A 9 23.21 13.93 39.43
CA LEU A 9 23.72 13.23 38.24
C LEU A 9 22.74 12.14 37.76
N LEU A 10 22.07 11.44 38.68
CA LEU A 10 21.05 10.45 38.36
C LEU A 10 19.79 11.10 37.77
N ILE A 11 19.34 12.25 38.30
CA ILE A 11 18.20 12.99 37.75
C ILE A 11 18.53 13.56 36.35
N GLY A 12 19.73 14.10 36.13
CA GLY A 12 20.15 14.65 34.84
C GLY A 12 20.31 13.60 33.72
N ASN A 13 20.67 12.36 34.08
CA ASN A 13 20.86 11.27 33.10
C ASN A 13 19.52 10.68 32.61
N ASN A 14 18.49 10.61 33.46
CA ASN A 14 17.18 10.07 33.08
C ASN A 14 16.40 10.99 32.13
N THR A 15 16.55 12.32 32.28
CA THR A 15 15.88 13.31 31.42
C THR A 15 16.46 13.41 30.00
N SER A 16 17.72 13.04 29.81
CA SER A 16 18.39 13.06 28.49
C SER A 16 17.80 11.98 27.58
N SER A 17 17.68 10.76 28.10
CA SER A 17 17.08 9.62 27.40
C SER A 17 15.59 9.82 27.08
N ASP A 18 14.81 10.41 27.98
CA ASP A 18 13.38 10.68 27.75
C ASP A 18 13.15 11.73 26.63
N THR A 19 14.05 12.71 26.52
CA THR A 19 13.98 13.73 25.47
C THR A 19 14.35 13.12 24.11
N THR A 20 15.35 12.24 24.06
CA THR A 20 15.72 11.52 22.83
C THR A 20 14.59 10.61 22.34
N ILE A 21 13.96 9.85 23.24
CA ILE A 21 12.83 8.98 22.89
C ILE A 21 11.63 9.82 22.41
N SER A 22 11.38 10.97 23.05
CA SER A 22 10.29 11.87 22.65
C SER A 22 10.49 12.45 21.24
N LEU A 23 11.73 12.77 20.86
CA LEU A 23 12.07 13.26 19.52
C LEU A 23 11.92 12.17 18.44
N GLU A 24 12.39 10.95 18.72
CA GLU A 24 12.28 9.80 17.80
C GLU A 24 10.80 9.44 17.54
N ILE A 25 9.96 9.49 18.58
CA ILE A 25 8.51 9.28 18.45
C ILE A 25 7.88 10.34 17.54
N GLU A 26 8.27 11.61 17.69
CA GLU A 26 7.70 12.69 16.87
C GLU A 26 8.17 12.61 15.42
N GLU A 27 9.44 12.25 15.19
CA GLU A 27 9.96 11.98 13.83
C GLU A 27 9.22 10.83 13.16
N ASN A 28 8.96 9.73 13.90
CA ASN A 28 8.19 8.60 13.37
C ASN A 28 6.73 8.98 13.07
N LYS A 29 6.10 9.82 13.91
CA LYS A 29 4.76 10.37 13.61
C LYS A 29 4.77 11.19 12.34
N GLN A 30 5.78 12.03 12.15
CA GLN A 30 5.91 12.83 10.94
C GLN A 30 6.12 11.96 9.70
N ALA A 31 6.99 10.95 9.77
CA ALA A 31 7.20 9.99 8.69
C ALA A 31 5.91 9.24 8.33
N ALA A 32 5.13 8.81 9.32
CA ALA A 32 3.84 8.16 9.10
C ALA A 32 2.82 9.13 8.46
N ALA A 33 2.77 10.38 8.91
CA ALA A 33 1.91 11.41 8.34
C ALA A 33 2.27 11.70 6.87
N ASP A 34 3.56 11.78 6.56
CA ASP A 34 4.05 12.01 5.19
C ASP A 34 3.65 10.85 4.27
N VAL A 35 3.81 9.60 4.73
CA VAL A 35 3.38 8.41 3.96
C VAL A 35 1.87 8.44 3.69
N LEU A 36 1.06 8.75 4.71
CA LEU A 36 -0.40 8.86 4.56
C LEU A 36 -0.79 10.00 3.61
N PHE A 37 -0.09 11.14 3.66
CA PHE A 37 -0.33 12.26 2.75
C PHE A 37 0.03 11.92 1.31
N GLN A 38 1.11 11.18 1.07
CA GLN A 38 1.42 10.70 -0.28
C GLN A 38 0.39 9.69 -0.78
N TYR A 39 -0.08 8.79 0.09
CA TYR A 39 -1.14 7.86 -0.25
C TYR A 39 -2.45 8.59 -0.59
N SER A 40 -2.83 9.63 0.18
CA SER A 40 -4.05 10.39 -0.08
C SER A 40 -4.01 11.10 -1.44
N LYS A 41 -2.85 11.67 -1.81
CA LYS A 41 -2.62 12.23 -3.15
C LYS A 41 -2.77 11.17 -4.24
N PHE A 42 -2.21 9.99 -4.04
CA PHE A 42 -2.32 8.89 -4.99
C PHE A 42 -3.78 8.45 -5.20
N VAL A 43 -4.56 8.32 -4.12
CA VAL A 43 -5.99 8.00 -4.19
C VAL A 43 -6.78 9.09 -4.89
N MET A 44 -6.48 10.36 -4.62
CA MET A 44 -7.11 11.49 -5.32
C MET A 44 -6.89 11.43 -6.84
N VAL A 45 -5.69 11.04 -7.28
CA VAL A 45 -5.40 10.79 -8.70
C VAL A 45 -6.23 9.62 -9.25
N CYS A 46 -6.36 8.52 -8.48
CA CYS A 46 -7.20 7.38 -8.87
C CYS A 46 -8.66 7.81 -9.09
N ILE A 47 -9.20 8.60 -8.16
CA ILE A 47 -10.58 9.13 -8.23
C ILE A 47 -10.74 10.06 -9.43
N GLY A 48 -9.84 11.04 -9.60
CA GLY A 48 -9.90 12.00 -10.71
C GLY A 48 -9.79 11.34 -12.09
N LYS A 49 -9.14 10.18 -12.17
CA LYS A 49 -9.00 9.38 -13.40
C LYS A 49 -10.03 8.24 -13.50
N GLY A 50 -10.92 8.04 -12.52
CA GLY A 50 -11.90 6.96 -12.53
C GLY A 50 -11.28 5.56 -12.68
N VAL A 51 -10.09 5.34 -12.09
CA VAL A 51 -9.38 4.05 -12.19
C VAL A 51 -9.08 3.48 -10.82
N ARG A 52 -8.97 2.15 -10.75
CA ARG A 52 -8.57 1.50 -9.51
C ARG A 52 -7.09 1.75 -9.23
N PRO A 53 -6.70 1.81 -7.95
CA PRO A 53 -5.30 1.89 -7.51
C PRO A 53 -4.35 0.90 -8.20
N CYS A 54 -4.80 -0.35 -8.40
CA CYS A 54 -4.00 -1.40 -9.03
C CYS A 54 -3.69 -1.09 -10.49
N ASP A 55 -4.67 -0.57 -11.23
CA ASP A 55 -4.56 -0.34 -12.67
C ASP A 55 -3.68 0.90 -12.93
N LEU A 56 -3.82 1.94 -12.10
CA LEU A 56 -2.93 3.09 -12.11
C LEU A 56 -1.49 2.71 -11.74
N ARG A 57 -1.29 1.86 -10.72
CA ARG A 57 0.04 1.38 -10.33
C ARG A 57 0.70 0.63 -11.49
N LEU A 58 -0.02 -0.28 -12.14
CA LEU A 58 0.51 -1.01 -13.30
C LEU A 58 0.83 -0.07 -14.46
N HIS A 59 -0.04 0.91 -14.74
CA HIS A 59 0.19 1.92 -15.76
C HIS A 59 1.48 2.71 -15.51
N LEU A 60 1.68 3.20 -14.28
CA LEU A 60 2.90 3.91 -13.89
C LEU A 60 4.14 3.02 -14.04
N MET A 61 4.09 1.75 -13.63
CA MET A 61 5.20 0.83 -13.82
C MET A 61 5.55 0.64 -15.31
N LYS A 62 4.56 0.58 -16.20
CA LYS A 62 4.77 0.48 -17.66
C LYS A 62 5.36 1.78 -18.24
N GLU A 63 4.88 2.93 -17.77
CA GLU A 63 5.35 4.26 -18.19
C GLU A 63 6.82 4.48 -17.81
N ILE A 64 7.20 4.15 -16.58
CA ILE A 64 8.58 4.23 -16.09
C ILE A 64 9.51 3.29 -16.89
N SER A 65 8.99 2.15 -17.34
CA SER A 65 9.72 1.21 -18.21
C SER A 65 9.83 1.68 -19.67
N GLY A 66 9.23 2.81 -20.05
CA GLY A 66 9.20 3.30 -21.43
C GLY A 66 8.28 2.51 -22.36
N MET A 67 7.41 1.65 -21.83
CA MET A 67 6.45 0.89 -22.63
C MET A 67 5.23 1.77 -22.96
N PRO A 68 4.67 1.70 -24.18
CA PRO A 68 3.45 2.41 -24.49
C PRO A 68 2.31 1.87 -23.63
N THR A 69 1.58 2.78 -22.98
CA THR A 69 0.53 2.43 -22.03
C THR A 69 -0.60 3.45 -22.13
N SER A 70 -1.84 2.97 -22.08
CA SER A 70 -3.03 3.81 -22.10
C SER A 70 -3.88 3.45 -20.89
N LEU A 71 -4.29 4.47 -20.14
CA LEU A 71 -5.13 4.31 -18.97
C LEU A 71 -6.57 4.57 -19.40
N LYS A 72 -7.38 3.51 -19.41
CA LYS A 72 -8.78 3.60 -19.83
C LYS A 72 -9.60 4.14 -18.66
N THR A 73 -9.95 5.42 -18.73
CA THR A 73 -10.84 6.09 -17.76
C THR A 73 -12.24 5.52 -17.93
N GLU A 74 -12.78 4.84 -16.92
CA GLU A 74 -14.20 4.44 -16.92
C GLU A 74 -15.01 5.64 -16.38
N PRO A 75 -16.09 6.07 -17.06
CA PRO A 75 -16.94 7.11 -16.51
C PRO A 75 -17.59 6.57 -15.24
N VAL A 76 -17.42 7.29 -14.13
CA VAL A 76 -18.07 6.98 -12.85
C VAL A 76 -19.59 7.04 -13.06
N GLN A 77 -20.21 5.90 -13.34
CA GLN A 77 -21.66 5.78 -13.41
C GLN A 77 -22.18 5.88 -11.97
N THR A 78 -22.72 7.06 -11.63
CA THR A 78 -23.68 7.16 -10.53
C THR A 78 -24.96 6.48 -11.02
N ALA A 79 -25.14 5.20 -10.73
CA ALA A 79 -26.37 4.49 -11.06
C ALA A 79 -26.72 3.49 -9.96
N ALA A 80 -27.92 3.68 -9.40
CA ALA A 80 -28.60 2.75 -8.54
C ALA A 80 -28.92 1.42 -9.27
N SER A 81 -28.97 0.35 -8.48
CA SER A 81 -29.44 -1.03 -8.80
C SER A 81 -28.49 -1.92 -9.62
N PRO A 82 -28.11 -3.12 -9.11
CA PRO A 82 -27.30 -4.07 -9.85
C PRO A 82 -28.22 -5.01 -10.63
N ASP A 83 -28.28 -4.87 -11.95
CA ASP A 83 -28.83 -5.91 -12.82
C ASP A 83 -27.83 -6.27 -13.93
N THR A 84 -27.30 -7.49 -13.79
CA THR A 84 -26.87 -8.47 -14.80
C THR A 84 -26.30 -7.96 -16.12
N LEU A 85 -24.99 -8.15 -16.38
CA LEU A 85 -24.52 -8.54 -17.72
C LEU A 85 -23.09 -9.11 -17.78
N SER A 86 -23.00 -10.27 -18.43
CA SER A 86 -21.88 -10.86 -19.18
C SER A 86 -20.65 -11.41 -18.45
N GLU A 87 -20.58 -12.75 -18.46
CA GLU A 87 -19.35 -13.54 -18.50
C GLU A 87 -18.28 -12.92 -19.44
N PRO A 88 -16.99 -12.96 -19.05
CA PRO A 88 -15.91 -13.08 -20.00
C PRO A 88 -15.66 -14.56 -20.36
N SER A 89 -15.92 -14.91 -21.62
CA SER A 89 -15.41 -16.13 -22.25
C SER A 89 -13.88 -16.20 -22.17
N SER A 90 -13.35 -17.21 -21.48
CA SER A 90 -11.93 -17.57 -21.57
C SER A 90 -11.80 -18.84 -22.41
N SER A 91 -11.53 -18.65 -23.70
CA SER A 91 -11.07 -19.72 -24.59
C SER A 91 -9.61 -20.01 -24.25
N SER A 92 -9.36 -21.14 -23.58
CA SER A 92 -8.01 -21.68 -23.38
C SER A 92 -8.05 -23.16 -23.72
N THR A 93 -7.82 -23.46 -24.98
CA THR A 93 -7.51 -24.81 -25.44
C THR A 93 -6.01 -25.04 -25.32
N THR A 94 -5.56 -25.93 -24.44
CA THR A 94 -4.49 -26.90 -24.72
C THR A 94 -4.48 -28.01 -23.65
N ARG A 95 -5.19 -29.09 -23.96
CA ARG A 95 -4.84 -30.51 -23.77
C ARG A 95 -4.39 -30.94 -22.36
N VAL A 96 -5.35 -31.47 -21.61
CA VAL A 96 -5.15 -32.40 -20.50
C VAL A 96 -4.70 -33.73 -21.10
N ASP A 97 -3.41 -34.04 -21.01
CA ASP A 97 -2.92 -35.40 -21.26
C ASP A 97 -2.81 -36.17 -19.94
N LYS A 98 -3.62 -37.22 -19.93
CA LYS A 98 -3.81 -38.31 -19.00
C LYS A 98 -2.51 -39.03 -18.63
N ALA A 99 -2.24 -39.16 -17.34
CA ALA A 99 -1.45 -40.27 -16.82
C ALA A 99 -2.17 -40.85 -15.60
N ASP A 100 -2.79 -42.01 -15.86
CA ASP A 100 -3.42 -42.92 -14.92
C ASP A 100 -2.33 -43.57 -14.05
N SER A 101 -2.54 -43.65 -12.73
CA SER A 101 -1.91 -44.70 -11.91
C SER A 101 -2.76 -44.95 -10.67
N SER A 102 -3.90 -45.59 -10.91
CA SER A 102 -4.51 -46.66 -10.11
C SER A 102 -4.15 -46.80 -8.63
N GLN A 103 -5.20 -46.68 -7.82
CA GLN A 103 -5.35 -47.09 -6.43
C GLN A 103 -5.65 -48.61 -6.35
N ALA A 104 -4.84 -49.37 -5.60
CA ALA A 104 -5.10 -50.69 -4.98
C ALA A 104 -3.79 -51.05 -4.23
N GLN A 105 -3.70 -51.39 -2.95
CA GLN A 105 -4.60 -52.00 -1.97
C GLN A 105 -4.11 -51.58 -0.57
#